data_AF-A0A6C1KIG1-F1
#
_entry.id   AF-A0A6C1KIG1-F1
#
_cell.length_a   1.000
_cell.length_b   1.000
_cell.length_c   1.000
_cell.angle_alpha   90.00
_cell.angle_beta   90.00
_cell.angle_gamma   90.00
#
_symmetry.space_group_name_H-M   'P 1'
#
loop_
_entity.id
_entity.type
_entity.pdbx_description
1 polymer ?
#
loop_
_entity_poly.entity_id
_entity_poly.type
_entity_poly.pdbx_seq_one_letter_code
_entity_poly.pdbx_strand_id
1 'polypeptide(L)'
;MTLHVTLSPTARPGLLASVATLAEMEVALSAGADIVDLKNPAEGALGAWAEAPLKAAVARWRAAGCVTGLSATVGDQPLDAATILAAARRTAATGMPLVKIGFPLPLPGAGAALAPVLDALRSLARETRLIAVLFADQDPDLSTIAQFAEAGFHGVMLDTADKAAGGLLAHLGVERLAGFVAEARAAGLLTGLAGSLKLQDIAPLAALKPHYLGFRGALCATGRTSALDPARLARVREELKGRVAA
;
A
#
# COMPACT_ATOMS: atom_id res chain seq x y z
N MET A 1 -9.50 18.97 13.09
CA MET A 1 -9.32 19.14 11.63
C MET A 1 -8.73 17.86 11.08
N THR A 2 -9.53 17.07 10.37
CA THR A 2 -9.05 15.87 9.66
C THR A 2 -8.35 16.37 8.40
N LEU A 3 -7.01 16.28 8.33
CA LEU A 3 -6.31 16.51 7.07
C LEU A 3 -6.78 15.44 6.08
N HIS A 4 -7.60 15.84 5.12
CA HIS A 4 -8.01 14.96 4.02
C HIS A 4 -6.81 14.80 3.09
N VAL A 5 -6.13 13.66 3.17
CA VAL A 5 -5.24 13.21 2.10
C VAL A 5 -6.13 12.84 0.93
N THR A 6 -6.25 13.72 -0.06
CA THR A 6 -6.91 13.45 -1.34
C THR A 6 -5.83 13.32 -2.39
N LEU A 7 -5.47 12.08 -2.73
CA LEU A 7 -4.74 11.83 -3.97
C LEU A 7 -5.74 11.99 -5.11
N SER A 8 -5.77 13.19 -5.68
CA SER A 8 -6.56 13.43 -6.90
C SER A 8 -5.95 12.66 -8.06
N PRO A 9 -6.73 12.27 -9.10
CA PRO A 9 -6.16 11.65 -10.30
C PRO A 9 -5.19 12.63 -10.98
N THR A 10 -3.90 12.46 -10.74
CA THR A 10 -2.84 13.24 -11.37
C THR A 10 -2.38 12.56 -12.65
N ALA A 11 -1.75 13.31 -13.56
CA ALA A 11 -1.15 12.77 -14.78
C ALA A 11 -0.02 11.74 -14.51
N ARG A 12 0.44 11.63 -13.26
CA ARG A 12 1.46 10.70 -12.78
C ARG A 12 1.04 10.04 -11.47
N PRO A 13 1.40 8.77 -11.21
CA PRO A 13 1.14 8.14 -9.92
C PRO A 13 1.96 8.81 -8.81
N GLY A 14 1.42 8.82 -7.58
CA GLY A 14 2.15 9.24 -6.40
C GLY A 14 3.25 8.24 -5.99
N LEU A 15 4.26 8.74 -5.29
CA LEU A 15 5.32 7.95 -4.66
C LEU A 15 4.86 7.48 -3.28
N LEU A 16 4.67 6.17 -3.11
CA LEU A 16 4.55 5.55 -1.80
C LEU A 16 5.91 4.97 -1.38
N ALA A 17 6.47 5.47 -0.28
CA ALA A 17 7.74 5.02 0.28
C ALA A 17 7.51 4.19 1.55
N SER A 18 7.84 2.89 1.53
CA SER A 18 7.71 2.03 2.71
C SER A 18 8.96 2.13 3.61
N VAL A 19 8.75 2.57 4.85
CA VAL A 19 9.78 2.86 5.86
C VAL A 19 9.66 1.89 7.04
N ALA A 20 10.79 1.56 7.67
CA ALA A 20 10.91 0.62 8.78
C ALA A 20 11.26 1.30 10.11
N THR A 21 11.67 2.56 10.09
CA THR A 21 12.00 3.33 11.30
C THR A 21 11.50 4.77 11.22
N LEU A 22 11.42 5.44 12.37
CA LEU A 22 11.05 6.86 12.45
C LEU A 22 12.07 7.76 11.72
N ALA A 23 13.35 7.38 11.72
CA ALA A 23 14.38 8.09 10.95
C ALA A 23 14.15 7.96 9.44
N GLU A 24 13.81 6.77 8.95
CA GLU A 24 13.45 6.57 7.54
C GLU A 24 12.18 7.36 7.16
N MET A 25 11.20 7.45 8.06
CA MET A 25 10.01 8.28 7.87
C MET A 25 10.38 9.76 7.66
N GLU A 26 11.28 10.32 8.47
CA GLU A 26 11.73 11.71 8.34
C GLU A 26 12.47 11.95 7.01
N VAL A 27 13.28 10.98 6.58
CA VAL A 27 13.92 11.00 5.24
C VAL A 27 12.88 11.00 4.13
N ALA A 28 11.88 10.12 4.19
CA ALA A 28 10.84 10.02 3.17
C ALA A 28 9.96 11.27 3.09
N LEU A 29 9.59 11.86 4.23
CA LEU A 29 8.88 13.13 4.30
C LEU A 29 9.70 14.26 3.67
N SER A 30 10.96 14.39 4.06
CA SER A 30 11.87 15.45 3.57
C SER A 30 12.13 15.33 2.06
N ALA A 31 12.17 14.10 1.55
CA ALA A 31 12.38 13.83 0.14
C ALA A 31 11.09 13.97 -0.71
N GLY A 32 9.94 14.25 -0.08
CA GLY A 32 8.68 14.55 -0.75
C GLY A 32 7.96 13.31 -1.28
N ALA A 33 7.94 12.22 -0.50
CA ALA A 33 7.01 11.13 -0.75
C ALA A 33 5.55 11.61 -0.65
N ASP A 34 4.68 11.08 -1.52
CA ASP A 34 3.25 11.39 -1.52
C ASP A 34 2.50 10.57 -0.47
N ILE A 35 2.96 9.33 -0.20
CA ILE A 35 2.56 8.51 0.96
C ILE A 35 3.82 7.94 1.64
N VAL A 36 3.90 8.07 2.96
CA VAL A 36 4.86 7.32 3.78
C VAL A 36 4.15 6.12 4.40
N ASP A 37 4.71 4.93 4.22
CA ASP A 37 4.10 3.67 4.60
C ASP A 37 4.92 2.94 5.66
N LEU A 38 4.41 2.87 6.89
CA LEU A 38 5.08 2.22 8.00
C LEU A 38 4.90 0.71 7.89
N LYS A 39 5.98 0.02 7.56
CA LYS A 39 6.01 -1.44 7.32
C LYS A 39 7.32 -2.02 7.82
N ASN A 40 7.26 -3.10 8.58
CA ASN A 40 8.42 -3.81 9.09
C ASN A 40 8.79 -4.96 8.14
N PRO A 41 9.82 -4.82 7.28
CA PRO A 41 10.19 -5.87 6.33
C PRO A 41 10.78 -7.14 6.99
N ALA A 42 11.19 -7.06 8.26
CA ALA A 42 11.72 -8.20 9.00
C ALA A 42 10.63 -9.15 9.52
N GLU A 43 9.37 -8.69 9.56
CA GLU A 43 8.20 -9.45 10.00
C GLU A 43 7.28 -9.80 8.81
N GLY A 44 7.89 -10.01 7.63
CA GLY A 44 7.19 -10.51 6.45
C GLY A 44 6.89 -9.47 5.37
N ALA A 45 5.85 -9.76 4.58
CA ALA A 45 5.46 -8.97 3.42
C ALA A 45 4.82 -7.65 3.84
N LEU A 46 3.91 -7.67 4.81
CA LEU A 46 3.21 -6.53 5.38
C LEU A 46 3.43 -6.44 6.90
N GLY A 47 4.59 -6.87 7.39
CA GLY A 47 4.95 -6.86 8.82
C GLY A 47 4.60 -5.54 9.53
N ALA A 48 4.02 -5.64 10.72
CA ALA A 48 3.54 -4.49 11.47
C ALA A 48 4.68 -3.76 12.19
N TRP A 49 4.48 -2.48 12.46
CA TRP A 49 5.25 -1.82 13.49
C TRP A 49 4.62 -2.07 14.87
N ALA A 50 5.44 -1.97 15.92
CA ALA A 50 4.94 -1.96 17.29
C ALA A 50 4.07 -0.70 17.57
N GLU A 51 3.18 -0.79 18.55
CA GLU A 51 2.20 0.27 18.83
C GLU A 51 2.84 1.61 19.25
N ALA A 52 3.85 1.57 20.11
CA ALA A 52 4.52 2.78 20.59
C ALA A 52 5.16 3.62 19.45
N PRO A 53 5.98 3.04 18.54
CA PRO A 53 6.50 3.80 17.40
C PRO A 53 5.43 4.21 16.39
N LEU A 54 4.32 3.47 16.24
CA LEU A 54 3.17 3.94 15.44
C LEU A 54 2.57 5.23 16.00
N LYS A 55 2.29 5.29 17.31
CA LYS A 55 1.77 6.51 17.97
C LYS A 55 2.75 7.68 17.81
N ALA A 56 4.05 7.42 17.96
CA ALA A 56 5.08 8.44 17.75
C ALA A 56 5.12 8.95 16.30
N ALA A 57 4.98 8.05 15.31
CA ALA A 57 4.90 8.42 13.90
C ALA A 57 3.68 9.29 13.61
N VAL A 58 2.50 8.92 14.10
CA VAL A 58 1.26 9.69 13.94
C VAL A 58 1.40 11.09 14.56
N ALA A 59 2.00 11.20 15.75
CA ALA A 59 2.25 12.49 16.40
C ALA A 59 3.20 13.37 15.57
N ARG A 60 4.31 12.83 15.08
CA ARG A 60 5.26 13.56 14.21
C ARG A 60 4.62 14.00 12.91
N TRP A 61 3.87 13.12 12.25
CA TRP A 61 3.16 13.43 11.01
C TRP A 61 2.17 14.59 11.18
N ARG A 62 1.38 14.58 12.27
CA ARG A 62 0.45 15.68 12.59
C ARG A 62 1.20 16.99 12.87
N ALA A 63 2.30 16.93 13.62
CA ALA A 63 3.09 18.11 13.96
C ALA A 63 3.78 18.72 12.72
N ALA A 64 4.19 17.89 11.76
CA ALA A 64 4.79 18.34 10.51
C ALA A 64 3.80 19.11 9.61
N GLY A 65 2.49 18.91 9.79
CA GLY A 65 1.45 19.61 9.01
C GLY A 65 1.50 19.35 7.51
N CYS A 66 2.19 18.29 7.06
CA CYS A 66 2.40 17.98 5.66
C CYS A 66 1.12 17.42 5.01
N VAL A 67 0.98 17.63 3.69
CA VAL A 67 -0.08 17.02 2.86
C VAL A 67 0.18 15.53 2.53
N THR A 68 1.37 15.03 2.84
CA THR A 68 1.78 13.63 2.61
C THR A 68 0.85 12.66 3.34
N GLY A 69 0.41 11.60 2.68
CA GLY A 69 -0.32 10.51 3.31
C GLY A 69 0.55 9.71 4.28
N LEU A 70 -0.07 9.15 5.32
CA LEU A 70 0.58 8.20 6.22
C LEU A 70 -0.23 6.90 6.21
N SER A 71 0.43 5.77 5.97
CA SER A 71 -0.19 4.45 6.10
C SER A 71 0.61 3.54 7.01
N ALA A 72 -0.02 2.51 7.56
CA ALA A 72 0.67 1.42 8.23
C ALA A 72 0.01 0.08 7.94
N THR A 73 0.82 -0.96 7.86
CA THR A 73 0.36 -2.34 7.72
C THR A 73 -0.01 -2.95 9.07
N VAL A 74 -0.97 -3.88 9.08
CA VAL A 74 -1.44 -4.58 10.30
C VAL A 74 -0.66 -5.88 10.60
N GLY A 75 0.38 -6.18 9.83
CA GLY A 75 1.07 -7.46 9.84
C GLY A 75 0.49 -8.44 8.82
N ASP A 76 1.24 -9.50 8.55
CA ASP A 76 0.74 -10.65 7.78
C ASP A 76 -0.22 -11.44 8.68
N GLN A 77 -1.50 -11.51 8.30
CA GLN A 77 -2.56 -12.17 9.07
C GLN A 77 -3.16 -13.31 8.25
N PRO A 78 -3.62 -14.41 8.89
CA PRO A 78 -4.49 -15.37 8.21
C PRO A 78 -5.80 -14.71 7.79
N LEU A 79 -6.46 -15.26 6.77
CA LEU A 79 -7.79 -14.83 6.34
C LEU A 79 -8.86 -15.28 7.34
N ASP A 80 -8.86 -14.64 8.51
CA ASP A 80 -9.75 -14.88 9.64
C ASP A 80 -10.32 -13.55 10.15
N ALA A 81 -11.65 -13.51 10.33
CA ALA A 81 -12.37 -12.27 10.61
C ALA A 81 -11.97 -11.65 11.95
N ALA A 82 -11.87 -12.46 13.00
CA ALA A 82 -11.53 -11.99 14.35
C ALA A 82 -10.09 -11.47 14.40
N THR A 83 -9.15 -12.21 13.80
CA THR A 83 -7.73 -11.88 13.78
C THR A 83 -7.45 -10.60 13.00
N ILE A 84 -7.99 -10.48 11.78
CA ILE A 84 -7.82 -9.29 10.94
C ILE A 84 -8.48 -8.07 11.59
N LEU A 85 -9.70 -8.20 12.12
CA LEU A 85 -10.39 -7.10 12.79
C LEU A 85 -9.59 -6.61 14.01
N ALA A 86 -9.08 -7.53 14.84
CA ALA A 86 -8.27 -7.17 15.99
C ALA A 86 -6.99 -6.43 15.58
N ALA A 87 -6.29 -6.91 14.56
CA ALA A 87 -5.08 -6.27 14.05
C ALA A 87 -5.36 -4.88 13.46
N ALA A 88 -6.40 -4.75 12.64
CA ALA A 88 -6.83 -3.48 12.06
C ALA A 88 -7.24 -2.46 13.12
N ARG A 89 -7.99 -2.88 14.15
CA ARG A 89 -8.37 -2.01 15.29
C ARG A 89 -7.16 -1.52 16.07
N ARG A 90 -6.16 -2.37 16.34
CA ARG A 90 -4.92 -1.95 17.03
C ARG A 90 -4.21 -0.84 16.26
N THR A 91 -4.03 -1.00 14.95
CA THR A 91 -3.39 0.03 14.11
C THR A 91 -4.24 1.29 14.02
N ALA A 92 -5.55 1.17 13.79
CA ALA A 92 -6.47 2.31 13.70
C ALA A 92 -6.53 3.13 15.01
N ALA A 93 -6.51 2.46 16.17
CA ALA A 93 -6.54 3.10 17.49
C ALA A 93 -5.33 4.01 17.77
N THR A 94 -4.23 3.87 17.01
CA THR A 94 -3.08 4.80 17.08
C THR A 94 -3.38 6.16 16.42
N GLY A 95 -4.51 6.29 15.71
CA GLY A 95 -4.86 7.45 14.91
C GLY A 95 -4.25 7.45 13.51
N MET A 96 -3.83 6.27 13.02
CA MET A 96 -3.29 6.06 11.68
C MET A 96 -4.34 6.38 10.61
N PRO A 97 -4.09 7.29 9.66
CA PRO A 97 -5.12 7.71 8.72
C PRO A 97 -5.42 6.69 7.60
N LEU A 98 -4.45 5.84 7.23
CA LEU A 98 -4.65 4.75 6.27
C LEU A 98 -4.14 3.43 6.86
N VAL A 99 -5.01 2.43 6.95
CA VAL A 99 -4.67 1.11 7.51
C VAL A 99 -4.65 0.08 6.39
N LYS A 100 -3.50 -0.59 6.18
CA LYS A 100 -3.32 -1.60 5.13
C LYS A 100 -3.45 -3.01 5.67
N ILE A 101 -4.27 -3.82 5.00
CA ILE A 101 -4.58 -5.20 5.40
C ILE A 101 -4.29 -6.12 4.22
N GLY A 102 -3.49 -7.17 4.45
CA GLY A 102 -3.23 -8.20 3.45
C GLY A 102 -4.36 -9.22 3.37
N PHE A 103 -4.77 -9.59 2.16
CA PHE A 103 -5.78 -10.61 1.90
C PHE A 103 -5.18 -11.68 0.96
N PRO A 104 -4.77 -12.84 1.49
CA PRO A 104 -4.36 -13.97 0.66
C PRO A 104 -5.61 -14.58 0.01
N LEU A 105 -5.86 -14.21 -1.26
CA LEU A 105 -7.03 -14.63 -2.02
C LEU A 105 -6.66 -15.41 -3.29
N PRO A 106 -5.97 -16.56 -3.18
CA PRO A 106 -5.56 -17.34 -4.34
C PRO A 106 -6.76 -17.95 -5.08
N LEU A 107 -6.65 -18.05 -6.39
CA LEU A 107 -7.58 -18.84 -7.21
C LEU A 107 -7.30 -20.35 -7.11
N PRO A 108 -8.33 -21.21 -7.21
CA PRO A 108 -9.76 -20.93 -7.07
C PRO A 108 -10.22 -21.04 -5.60
N GLY A 109 -11.29 -20.31 -5.23
CA GLY A 109 -12.09 -20.62 -4.03
C GLY A 109 -11.84 -19.78 -2.77
N ALA A 110 -10.94 -18.78 -2.80
CA ALA A 110 -10.72 -17.92 -1.64
C ALA A 110 -11.88 -16.93 -1.34
N GLY A 111 -12.75 -16.65 -2.33
CA GLY A 111 -13.85 -15.70 -2.18
C GLY A 111 -14.87 -16.06 -1.09
N ALA A 112 -15.10 -17.36 -0.81
CA ALA A 112 -16.06 -17.78 0.21
C ALA A 112 -15.66 -17.37 1.64
N ALA A 113 -14.35 -17.34 1.93
CA ALA A 113 -13.82 -16.91 3.22
C ALA A 113 -13.71 -15.38 3.34
N LEU A 114 -13.82 -14.64 2.23
CA LEU A 114 -13.69 -13.18 2.22
C LEU A 114 -14.91 -12.48 2.84
N ALA A 115 -16.13 -12.93 2.53
CA ALA A 115 -17.35 -12.23 2.96
C ALA A 115 -17.46 -12.04 4.49
N PRO A 116 -17.23 -13.07 5.34
CA PRO A 116 -17.25 -12.88 6.80
C PRO A 116 -16.20 -11.88 7.30
N VAL A 117 -15.02 -11.84 6.66
CA VAL A 117 -13.94 -10.90 7.02
C VAL A 117 -14.34 -9.47 6.65
N LEU A 118 -14.92 -9.27 5.46
CA LEU A 118 -15.40 -7.96 5.02
C LEU A 118 -16.50 -7.44 5.96
N ASP A 119 -17.47 -8.29 6.30
CA ASP A 119 -18.56 -7.92 7.21
C ASP A 119 -18.06 -7.47 8.58
N ALA A 120 -17.06 -8.16 9.13
CA ALA A 120 -16.43 -7.77 10.39
C ALA A 120 -15.73 -6.40 10.32
N LEU A 121 -15.19 -6.02 9.15
CA LEU A 121 -14.45 -4.77 8.93
C LEU A 121 -15.34 -3.58 8.57
N ARG A 122 -16.60 -3.79 8.13
CA ARG A 122 -17.52 -2.71 7.68
C ARG A 122 -17.65 -1.56 8.68
N SER A 123 -17.73 -1.87 9.98
CA SER A 123 -17.84 -0.83 11.02
C SER A 123 -16.58 0.03 11.09
N LEU A 124 -15.40 -0.60 11.12
CA LEU A 124 -14.12 0.08 11.15
C LEU A 124 -13.86 0.88 9.87
N ALA A 125 -14.30 0.39 8.71
CA ALA A 125 -14.14 1.06 7.42
C ALA A 125 -14.89 2.41 7.34
N ARG A 126 -15.94 2.61 8.15
CA ARG A 126 -16.63 3.90 8.27
C ARG A 126 -15.87 4.92 9.12
N GLU A 127 -15.02 4.43 10.02
CA GLU A 127 -14.25 5.25 10.97
C GLU A 127 -12.84 5.55 10.47
N THR A 128 -12.22 4.59 9.77
CA THR A 128 -10.84 4.62 9.32
C THR A 128 -10.76 4.14 7.86
N ARG A 129 -9.91 4.80 7.07
CA ARG A 129 -9.71 4.44 5.67
C ARG A 129 -8.88 3.16 5.56
N LEU A 130 -9.54 2.07 5.19
CA LEU A 130 -8.89 0.77 4.99
C LEU A 130 -8.42 0.62 3.55
N ILE A 131 -7.23 0.03 3.37
CA ILE A 131 -6.67 -0.35 2.07
C ILE A 131 -6.48 -1.86 2.08
N ALA A 132 -7.12 -2.55 1.14
CA ALA A 132 -6.90 -3.98 0.93
C ALA A 132 -5.65 -4.20 0.06
N VAL A 133 -4.80 -5.14 0.46
CA VAL A 133 -3.59 -5.51 -0.29
C VAL A 133 -3.74 -6.97 -0.73
N LEU A 134 -3.75 -7.19 -2.04
CA LEU A 134 -3.74 -8.52 -2.66
C LEU A 134 -2.31 -8.87 -3.11
N PHE A 135 -1.99 -10.15 -3.16
CA PHE A 135 -0.64 -10.64 -3.42
C PHE A 135 -0.52 -11.21 -4.84
N ALA A 136 0.21 -10.51 -5.70
CA ALA A 136 0.36 -10.83 -7.13
C ALA A 136 0.96 -12.21 -7.38
N ASP A 137 1.90 -12.63 -6.54
CA ASP A 137 2.60 -13.91 -6.54
C ASP A 137 1.76 -15.08 -6.00
N GLN A 138 0.52 -14.83 -5.58
CA GLN A 138 -0.44 -15.84 -5.15
C GLN A 138 -1.62 -16.00 -6.11
N ASP A 139 -1.51 -15.44 -7.32
CA ASP A 139 -2.57 -15.46 -8.34
C ASP A 139 -3.94 -14.99 -7.79
N PRO A 140 -4.06 -13.70 -7.39
CA PRO A 140 -5.21 -13.24 -6.62
C PRO A 140 -6.47 -13.17 -7.49
N ASP A 141 -7.61 -13.54 -6.91
CA ASP A 141 -8.93 -13.39 -7.54
C ASP A 141 -9.33 -11.91 -7.60
N LEU A 142 -9.10 -11.30 -8.78
CA LEU A 142 -9.37 -9.89 -9.01
C LEU A 142 -10.87 -9.59 -9.14
N SER A 143 -11.74 -10.59 -9.32
CA SER A 143 -13.20 -10.37 -9.35
C SER A 143 -13.77 -9.93 -7.99
N THR A 144 -12.96 -9.99 -6.93
CA THR A 144 -13.32 -9.57 -5.58
C THR A 144 -13.20 -8.06 -5.33
N ILE A 145 -12.67 -7.28 -6.27
CA ILE A 145 -12.38 -5.84 -6.08
C ILE A 145 -13.63 -5.06 -5.67
N ALA A 146 -14.76 -5.29 -6.34
CA ALA A 146 -16.02 -4.63 -6.04
C ALA A 146 -16.49 -4.87 -4.59
N GLN A 147 -16.22 -6.05 -4.03
CA GLN A 147 -16.63 -6.41 -2.66
C GLN A 147 -15.93 -5.54 -1.61
N PHE A 148 -14.68 -5.13 -1.84
CA PHE A 148 -13.98 -4.20 -0.96
C PHE A 148 -14.65 -2.82 -0.95
N ALA A 149 -15.06 -2.31 -2.12
CA ALA A 149 -15.78 -1.05 -2.21
C ALA A 149 -17.13 -1.12 -1.50
N GLU A 150 -17.89 -2.20 -1.71
CA GLU A 150 -19.16 -2.44 -1.02
C GLU A 150 -18.99 -2.57 0.50
N ALA A 151 -17.86 -3.09 0.98
CA ALA A 151 -17.50 -3.16 2.39
C ALA A 151 -17.04 -1.80 2.98
N GLY A 152 -16.90 -0.76 2.16
CA GLY A 152 -16.51 0.59 2.56
C GLY A 152 -15.00 0.83 2.59
N PHE A 153 -14.19 -0.03 1.96
CA PHE A 153 -12.76 0.23 1.85
C PHE A 153 -12.48 1.50 1.06
N HIS A 154 -11.40 2.19 1.44
CA HIS A 154 -10.95 3.39 0.75
C HIS A 154 -10.11 3.07 -0.48
N GLY A 155 -9.49 1.89 -0.53
CA GLY A 155 -8.62 1.51 -1.63
C GLY A 155 -8.23 0.04 -1.68
N VAL A 156 -7.63 -0.33 -2.80
CA VAL A 156 -7.05 -1.64 -3.07
C VAL A 156 -5.64 -1.49 -3.64
N MET A 157 -4.78 -2.47 -3.42
CA MET A 157 -3.39 -2.44 -3.83
C MET A 157 -2.91 -3.86 -4.17
N LEU A 158 -2.03 -3.97 -5.16
CA LEU A 158 -1.23 -5.18 -5.39
C LEU A 158 0.17 -5.02 -4.78
N ASP A 159 0.67 -6.04 -4.09
CA ASP A 159 2.07 -6.22 -3.68
C ASP A 159 2.46 -7.69 -3.91
N THR A 160 3.67 -8.10 -3.53
CA THR A 160 4.07 -9.52 -3.46
C THR A 160 4.13 -10.00 -2.02
N ALA A 161 3.91 -11.29 -1.75
CA ALA A 161 4.12 -11.89 -0.44
C ALA A 161 5.58 -12.35 -0.30
N ASP A 162 6.00 -13.25 -1.19
CA ASP A 162 7.37 -13.75 -1.28
C ASP A 162 8.26 -12.73 -2.01
N LYS A 163 9.25 -12.21 -1.29
CA LYS A 163 10.19 -11.21 -1.83
C LYS A 163 11.35 -11.82 -2.61
N ALA A 164 11.46 -13.14 -2.64
CA ALA A 164 12.38 -13.89 -3.47
C ALA A 164 11.73 -14.38 -4.78
N ALA A 165 10.40 -14.41 -4.87
CA ALA A 165 9.67 -14.97 -6.02
C ALA A 165 9.65 -14.07 -7.27
N GLY A 166 10.06 -12.80 -7.14
CA GLY A 166 10.09 -11.85 -8.24
C GLY A 166 9.45 -10.50 -7.89
N GLY A 167 9.24 -9.69 -8.94
CA GLY A 167 8.50 -8.43 -8.85
C GLY A 167 7.12 -8.56 -9.48
N LEU A 168 6.29 -7.52 -9.32
CA LEU A 168 4.90 -7.49 -9.80
C LEU A 168 4.74 -7.99 -11.24
N LEU A 169 5.55 -7.44 -12.16
CA LEU A 169 5.50 -7.76 -13.60
C LEU A 169 6.00 -9.17 -13.94
N ALA A 170 6.63 -9.88 -13.01
CA ALA A 170 6.99 -11.28 -13.18
C ALA A 170 5.82 -12.22 -12.88
N HIS A 171 4.82 -11.77 -12.10
CA HIS A 171 3.67 -12.58 -11.70
C HIS A 171 2.40 -12.21 -12.47
N LEU A 172 2.20 -10.93 -12.76
CA LEU A 172 1.00 -10.42 -13.45
C LEU A 172 1.39 -9.67 -14.72
N GLY A 173 0.84 -10.11 -15.84
CA GLY A 173 0.96 -9.42 -17.13
C GLY A 173 0.24 -8.06 -17.12
N VAL A 174 0.69 -7.18 -18.02
CA VAL A 174 0.20 -5.79 -18.12
C VAL A 174 -1.32 -5.71 -18.33
N GLU A 175 -1.92 -6.61 -19.12
CA GLU A 175 -3.37 -6.64 -19.35
C GLU A 175 -4.16 -6.90 -18.07
N ARG A 176 -3.70 -7.85 -17.24
CA ARG A 176 -4.36 -8.18 -15.97
C ARG A 176 -4.20 -7.05 -14.95
N LEU A 177 -3.04 -6.39 -14.94
CA LEU A 177 -2.82 -5.18 -14.13
C LEU A 177 -3.70 -4.01 -14.60
N ALA A 178 -3.87 -3.83 -15.91
CA ALA A 178 -4.76 -2.81 -16.46
C ALA A 178 -6.22 -3.07 -16.04
N GLY A 179 -6.68 -4.33 -16.09
CA GLY A 179 -7.99 -4.75 -15.61
C GLY A 179 -8.19 -4.42 -14.12
N PHE A 180 -7.23 -4.79 -13.27
CA PHE A 180 -7.23 -4.45 -11.84
C PHE A 180 -7.37 -2.94 -11.61
N VAL A 181 -6.56 -2.13 -12.30
CA VAL A 181 -6.60 -0.67 -12.13
C VAL A 181 -7.91 -0.09 -12.63
N ALA A 182 -8.41 -0.55 -13.78
CA ALA A 182 -9.68 -0.08 -14.33
C ALA A 182 -10.87 -0.40 -13.40
N GLU A 183 -10.95 -1.63 -12.89
CA GLU A 183 -12.02 -2.07 -12.00
C GLU A 183 -11.99 -1.32 -10.66
N ALA A 184 -10.82 -1.21 -10.03
CA ALA A 184 -10.65 -0.46 -8.78
C ALA A 184 -11.09 1.00 -8.94
N ARG A 185 -10.68 1.65 -10.04
CA ARG A 185 -11.06 3.03 -10.33
C ARG A 185 -12.55 3.18 -10.60
N ALA A 186 -13.16 2.25 -11.34
CA ALA A 186 -14.60 2.24 -11.60
C ALA A 186 -15.41 2.09 -10.30
N ALA A 187 -14.89 1.34 -9.33
CA ALA A 187 -15.45 1.20 -7.99
C ALA A 187 -15.14 2.40 -7.06
N GLY A 188 -14.46 3.45 -7.54
CA GLY A 188 -14.12 4.64 -6.76
C GLY A 188 -13.00 4.41 -5.71
N LEU A 189 -12.25 3.32 -5.83
CA LEU A 189 -11.19 2.95 -4.89
C LEU A 189 -9.88 3.65 -5.23
N LEU A 190 -9.16 4.11 -4.19
CA LEU A 190 -7.74 4.43 -4.31
C LEU A 190 -6.98 3.17 -4.74
N THR A 191 -6.03 3.28 -5.67
CA THR A 191 -5.40 2.11 -6.32
C THR A 191 -3.89 2.20 -6.30
N GLY A 192 -3.24 1.19 -5.73
CA GLY A 192 -1.79 1.09 -5.66
C GLY A 192 -1.21 -0.12 -6.37
N LEU A 193 0.00 0.01 -6.91
CA LEU A 193 0.80 -1.11 -7.40
C LEU A 193 2.17 -1.11 -6.70
N ALA A 194 2.59 -2.26 -6.18
CA ALA A 194 3.92 -2.51 -5.61
C ALA A 194 4.32 -3.96 -5.86
N GLY A 195 5.41 -4.41 -5.23
CA GLY A 195 5.97 -5.74 -5.42
C GLY A 195 7.33 -5.65 -6.11
N SER A 196 8.39 -5.47 -5.32
CA SER A 196 9.78 -5.41 -5.76
C SER A 196 10.05 -4.51 -6.98
N LEU A 197 9.30 -3.40 -7.10
CA LEU A 197 9.42 -2.47 -8.22
C LEU A 197 10.82 -1.85 -8.32
N LYS A 198 11.27 -1.68 -9.57
CA LYS A 198 12.51 -1.03 -9.98
C LYS A 198 12.20 0.22 -10.83
N LEU A 199 13.22 1.02 -11.14
CA LEU A 199 13.02 2.23 -11.95
C LEU A 199 12.42 1.94 -13.33
N GLN A 200 12.89 0.88 -13.99
CA GLN A 200 12.39 0.46 -15.30
C GLN A 200 10.91 0.06 -15.31
N ASP A 201 10.34 -0.27 -14.14
CA ASP A 201 8.93 -0.66 -14.02
C ASP A 201 8.01 0.58 -13.93
N ILE A 202 8.56 1.76 -13.68
CA ILE A 202 7.78 2.99 -13.45
C ILE A 202 6.99 3.38 -14.69
N ALA A 203 7.64 3.53 -15.83
CA ALA A 203 6.97 3.95 -17.07
C ALA A 203 5.83 3.01 -17.49
N PRO A 204 6.02 1.68 -17.62
CA PRO A 204 4.92 0.78 -18.00
C PRO A 204 3.79 0.74 -16.98
N LEU A 205 4.08 0.82 -15.67
CA LEU A 205 3.04 0.82 -14.64
C LEU A 205 2.31 2.16 -14.53
N ALA A 206 3.00 3.28 -14.73
CA ALA A 206 2.39 4.61 -14.74
C ALA A 206 1.41 4.78 -15.90
N ALA A 207 1.67 4.16 -17.07
CA ALA A 207 0.75 4.15 -18.20
C ALA A 207 -0.63 3.53 -17.87
N LEU A 208 -0.69 2.64 -16.88
CA LEU A 208 -1.94 2.03 -16.38
C LEU A 208 -2.75 2.99 -15.50
N LYS A 209 -2.19 4.16 -15.15
CA LYS A 209 -2.80 5.21 -14.32
C LYS A 209 -3.27 4.75 -12.92
N PRO A 210 -2.46 3.99 -12.15
CA PRO A 210 -2.74 3.78 -10.73
C PRO A 210 -2.60 5.12 -9.98
N HIS A 211 -3.17 5.21 -8.79
CA HIS A 211 -3.06 6.41 -7.97
C HIS A 211 -1.66 6.56 -7.36
N TYR A 212 -0.98 5.45 -7.05
CA TYR A 212 0.39 5.46 -6.55
C TYR A 212 1.15 4.17 -6.89
N LEU A 213 2.49 4.28 -6.90
CA LEU A 213 3.42 3.16 -6.96
C LEU A 213 4.19 3.04 -5.64
N GLY A 214 4.31 1.82 -5.11
CA GLY A 214 4.93 1.54 -3.82
C GLY A 214 6.34 0.97 -3.92
N PHE A 215 7.29 1.57 -3.20
CA PHE A 215 8.70 1.20 -3.24
C PHE A 215 9.27 1.00 -1.83
N ARG A 216 10.16 0.00 -1.73
CA ARG A 216 11.10 -0.13 -0.62
C ARG A 216 12.50 -0.46 -1.12
N GLY A 217 12.67 -1.61 -1.77
CA GLY A 217 13.97 -2.07 -2.25
C GLY A 217 14.67 -1.07 -3.16
N ALA A 218 13.94 -0.44 -4.09
CA ALA A 218 14.50 0.60 -4.97
C ALA A 218 14.95 1.87 -4.24
N LEU A 219 14.43 2.11 -3.04
CA LEU A 219 14.78 3.25 -2.19
C LEU A 219 15.96 2.96 -1.24
N CYS A 220 16.36 1.69 -1.11
CA CYS A 220 17.41 1.22 -0.22
C CYS A 220 18.75 1.05 -0.95
N ALA A 221 19.87 1.23 -0.26
CA ALA A 221 21.21 1.13 -0.85
C ALA A 221 21.63 -0.31 -1.20
N THR A 222 21.46 -1.25 -0.26
CA THR A 222 22.04 -2.62 -0.34
C THR A 222 21.01 -3.74 -0.20
N GLY A 223 19.72 -3.40 -0.19
CA GLY A 223 18.62 -4.37 -0.11
C GLY A 223 17.45 -3.85 0.72
N ARG A 224 16.28 -4.49 0.66
CA ARG A 224 15.05 -3.96 1.28
C ARG A 224 15.09 -3.83 2.81
N THR A 225 16.04 -4.47 3.49
CA THR A 225 16.22 -4.37 4.94
C THR A 225 17.25 -3.33 5.34
N SER A 226 18.00 -2.76 4.39
CA SER A 226 18.91 -1.65 4.65
C SER A 226 18.15 -0.34 4.82
N ALA A 227 18.85 0.66 5.38
CA ALA A 227 18.34 2.02 5.46
C ALA A 227 17.96 2.57 4.07
N LEU A 228 17.00 3.50 4.07
CA LEU A 228 16.70 4.31 2.89
C LEU A 228 17.90 5.17 2.50
N ASP A 229 18.09 5.30 1.19
CA ASP A 229 19.08 6.18 0.58
C ASP A 229 18.36 7.38 -0.04
N PRO A 230 18.57 8.61 0.49
CA PRO A 230 17.94 9.82 -0.03
C PRO A 230 18.15 10.04 -1.53
N ALA A 231 19.33 9.67 -2.07
CA ALA A 231 19.64 9.84 -3.48
C ALA A 231 18.80 8.89 -4.36
N ARG A 232 18.58 7.65 -3.90
CA ARG A 232 17.72 6.69 -4.59
C ARG A 232 16.25 7.10 -4.55
N LEU A 233 15.79 7.62 -3.42
CA LEU A 233 14.43 8.15 -3.29
C LEU A 233 14.22 9.33 -4.24
N ALA A 234 15.15 10.28 -4.29
CA ALA A 234 15.12 11.38 -5.25
C ALA A 234 15.06 10.87 -6.69
N ARG A 235 15.86 9.85 -7.04
CA ARG A 235 15.86 9.25 -8.39
C ARG A 235 14.52 8.62 -8.76
N VAL A 236 13.89 7.86 -7.86
CA VAL A 236 12.54 7.29 -8.07
C VAL A 236 11.51 8.41 -8.24
N ARG A 237 11.61 9.46 -7.41
CA ARG A 237 10.70 10.62 -7.50
C ARG A 237 10.84 11.36 -8.83
N GLU A 238 12.05 11.54 -9.35
CA GLU A 238 12.27 12.15 -10.67
C GLU A 238 11.75 11.26 -11.80
N GLU A 239 11.96 9.94 -11.74
CA GLU A 239 11.42 9.01 -12.72
C GLU A 239 9.88 9.05 -12.76
N LEU A 240 9.23 9.16 -11.60
CA LEU A 240 7.77 9.35 -11.50
C LEU A 240 7.29 10.71 -12.06
N LYS A 241 8.15 11.73 -12.15
CA LYS A 241 7.84 13.01 -12.81
C LYS A 241 8.05 12.95 -14.32
N GLY A 242 8.85 12.01 -14.81
CA GLY A 242 9.10 11.79 -16.23
C GLY A 242 7.78 11.63 -16.99
N ARG A 243 7.67 12.31 -18.13
CA ARG A 243 6.44 12.33 -18.93
C ARG A 243 6.07 10.90 -19.31
N VAL A 244 4.88 10.45 -18.93
CA VAL A 244 4.20 9.34 -19.60
C VAL A 244 4.06 9.77 -21.05
N ALA A 245 4.84 9.17 -21.95
CA ALA A 245 4.70 9.42 -23.38
C ALA A 245 3.24 9.12 -23.75
N ALA A 246 2.60 10.10 -24.37
CA ALA A 246 1.21 10.02 -24.82
C ALA A 246 1.03 8.98 -25.92
#